data_AF-A0A521PQD6-F1
#
_entry.id   AF-A0A521PQD6-F1
#
_cell.length_a   1.000
_cell.length_b   1.000
_cell.length_c   1.000
_cell.angle_alpha   90.00
_cell.angle_beta   90.00
_cell.angle_gamma   90.00
#
_symmetry.space_group_name_H-M   'P 1'
#
loop_
_entity.id
_entity.type
_entity.pdbx_description
1 polymer ?
#
loop_
_entity_poly.entity_id
_entity_poly.type
_entity_poly.pdbx_seq_one_letter_code
_entity_poly.pdbx_strand_id
1 'polypeptide(L)'
;MSDENNNGRKPLTLKPRTGGSVSSGTVKQSFSHGRTKTVVVETKRARPHGTPGGNLAAPSARENRVFEPAPRPAAPQPGQRAAAQPNDGLSAEERAARQRVIEAARAQQAQAEAERRARDEQAARAQAEAARAAQAAAAPAAPAPTPAPAPAPAAPVQ
;
A
#
# COMPACT_ATOMS: atom_id res chain seq x y z
N MET A 1 20.20 15.49 -24.96
CA MET A 1 20.67 16.85 -24.65
C MET A 1 22.07 16.69 -24.09
N SER A 2 23.06 17.22 -24.79
CA SER A 2 24.48 16.98 -24.56
C SER A 2 24.99 17.93 -23.47
N ASP A 3 25.55 17.39 -22.38
CA ASP A 3 26.19 18.17 -21.33
C ASP A 3 27.62 18.56 -21.75
N GLU A 4 27.71 19.69 -22.45
CA GLU A 4 28.96 20.39 -22.75
C GLU A 4 29.45 21.13 -21.50
N ASN A 5 30.17 20.45 -20.60
CA ASN A 5 30.99 21.13 -19.59
C ASN A 5 32.31 20.39 -19.33
N ASN A 6 33.13 20.25 -20.39
CA ASN A 6 34.50 19.76 -20.27
C ASN A 6 35.48 20.92 -20.40
N ASN A 7 35.73 21.60 -19.28
CA ASN A 7 36.77 22.62 -19.17
C ASN A 7 38.16 21.96 -19.15
N GLY A 8 38.62 21.43 -20.29
CA GLY A 8 40.01 21.07 -20.63
C GLY A 8 40.81 20.11 -19.72
N ARG A 9 40.27 19.70 -18.57
CA ARG A 9 40.94 18.87 -17.58
C ARG A 9 40.37 17.47 -17.61
N LYS A 10 41.28 16.50 -17.75
CA LYS A 10 40.96 15.08 -17.76
C LYS A 10 40.14 14.73 -16.51
N PRO A 11 38.95 14.10 -16.64
CA PRO A 11 38.12 13.78 -15.49
C PRO A 11 38.87 12.83 -14.56
N LEU A 12 38.83 13.13 -13.26
CA LEU A 12 39.42 12.30 -12.21
C LEU A 12 38.72 10.94 -12.19
N THR A 13 39.36 9.91 -12.75
CA THR A 13 38.87 8.54 -12.67
C THR A 13 39.45 7.87 -11.43
N LEU A 14 38.62 7.64 -10.41
CA LEU A 14 38.99 6.83 -9.26
C LEU A 14 39.00 5.36 -9.70
N LYS A 15 40.18 4.78 -9.87
CA LYS A 15 40.33 3.34 -10.15
C LYS A 15 39.75 2.55 -8.96
N PRO A 16 38.67 1.77 -9.11
CA PRO A 16 38.17 0.94 -8.02
C PRO A 16 39.22 -0.13 -7.70
N ARG A 17 39.66 -0.21 -6.45
CA ARG A 17 40.58 -1.26 -6.00
C ARG A 17 39.83 -2.59 -5.95
N THR A 18 40.34 -3.58 -6.66
CA THR A 18 39.90 -4.98 -6.69
C THR A 18 39.94 -5.56 -5.28
N GLY A 19 38.78 -5.68 -4.62
CA GLY A 19 38.67 -6.42 -3.35
C GLY A 19 37.71 -5.87 -2.30
N GLY A 20 37.02 -4.75 -2.53
CA GLY A 20 36.02 -4.28 -1.58
C GLY A 20 35.27 -3.08 -2.13
N SER A 21 33.95 -3.18 -2.19
CA SER A 21 33.06 -2.21 -2.85
C SER A 21 33.03 -0.81 -2.20
N VAL A 22 33.86 -0.54 -1.19
CA VAL A 22 33.93 0.75 -0.50
C VAL A 22 35.38 1.20 -0.33
N SER A 23 35.63 2.49 -0.62
CA SER A 23 36.93 3.12 -0.42
C SER A 23 37.28 3.16 1.07
N SER A 24 38.55 2.90 1.42
CA SER A 24 39.04 3.04 2.81
C SER A 24 38.73 4.45 3.32
N GLY A 25 37.95 4.55 4.40
CA GLY A 25 37.43 5.83 4.92
C GLY A 25 35.99 6.13 4.52
N THR A 26 35.23 5.16 4.00
CA THR A 26 33.82 5.35 3.68
C THR A 26 33.05 4.06 3.95
N VAL A 27 31.90 4.18 4.62
CA VAL A 27 31.07 3.04 5.04
C VAL A 27 29.67 3.20 4.50
N LYS A 28 29.05 2.08 4.13
CA LYS A 28 27.65 2.04 3.71
C LYS A 28 26.77 2.01 4.96
N GLN A 29 26.12 3.13 5.27
CA GLN A 29 25.26 3.29 6.45
C GLN A 29 23.78 3.21 6.04
N SER A 30 22.99 2.52 6.84
CA SER A 30 21.54 2.45 6.69
C SER A 30 20.90 3.58 7.48
N PHE A 31 20.10 4.42 6.81
CA PHE A 31 19.31 5.48 7.46
C PHE A 31 17.87 4.98 7.68
N SER A 32 17.24 5.46 8.75
CA SER A 32 15.89 5.05 9.20
C SER A 32 14.79 5.13 8.13
N HIS A 33 15.00 5.93 7.08
CA HIS A 33 14.06 6.13 5.97
C HIS A 33 14.26 5.15 4.79
N GLY A 34 14.82 3.96 5.06
CA GLY A 34 15.00 2.90 4.06
C GLY A 34 16.06 3.19 2.99
N ARG A 35 16.89 4.22 3.21
CA ARG A 35 17.96 4.58 2.26
C ARG A 35 19.31 4.17 2.83
N THR A 36 20.06 3.46 2.00
CA THR A 36 21.44 3.10 2.28
C THR A 36 22.34 4.10 1.56
N LYS A 37 23.07 4.93 2.30
CA LYS A 37 23.98 5.95 1.72
C LYS A 37 25.42 5.69 2.12
N THR A 38 26.31 6.17 1.27
CA THR A 38 27.75 6.11 1.45
C THR A 38 28.19 7.29 2.32
N VAL A 39 28.67 7.03 3.54
CA VAL A 39 29.10 8.05 4.52
C VAL A 39 30.62 8.02 4.62
N VAL A 40 31.25 9.18 4.46
CA VAL A 40 32.70 9.33 4.63
C VAL A 40 33.03 9.35 6.12
N VAL A 41 34.00 8.53 6.52
CA VAL A 41 34.55 8.47 7.86
C VAL A 41 35.90 9.17 7.83
N GLU A 42 35.93 10.38 8.38
CA GLU A 42 37.16 11.13 8.57
C GLU A 42 37.90 10.64 9.81
N THR A 43 38.73 9.60 9.65
CA THR A 43 39.65 9.19 10.71
C THR A 43 40.96 9.94 10.56
N LYS A 44 41.30 10.75 11.57
CA LYS A 44 42.58 11.46 11.62
C LYS A 44 43.70 10.45 11.79
N ARG A 45 44.42 10.15 10.71
CA ARG A 45 45.59 9.26 10.77
C ARG A 45 46.72 9.94 11.54
N ALA A 46 47.26 9.26 12.56
CA ALA A 46 48.43 9.72 13.27
C ALA A 46 49.61 9.83 12.29
N ARG A 47 50.30 10.98 12.33
CA ARG A 47 51.48 11.23 11.49
C ARG A 47 52.68 10.59 12.18
N PRO A 48 53.46 9.72 11.51
CA PRO A 48 54.48 8.88 12.16
C PRO A 48 55.66 9.65 12.78
N HIS A 49 55.82 10.95 12.48
CA HIS A 49 56.88 11.81 13.02
C HIS A 49 56.35 13.04 13.78
N GLY A 50 55.06 13.05 14.15
CA GLY A 50 54.52 14.07 15.04
C GLY A 50 54.61 13.61 16.49
N THR A 51 55.06 14.49 17.39
CA THR A 51 54.90 14.30 18.85
C THR A 51 53.47 13.83 19.14
N PRO A 52 53.26 12.80 19.98
CA PRO A 52 51.92 12.31 20.29
C PRO A 52 51.10 13.44 20.93
N GLY A 53 50.31 14.12 20.10
CA GLY A 53 49.37 15.13 20.55
C GLY A 53 48.31 14.45 21.40
N GLY A 54 48.12 14.98 22.61
CA GLY A 54 47.33 14.39 23.69
C GLY A 54 45.91 13.96 23.33
N ASN A 55 45.30 13.22 24.26
CA ASN A 55 44.00 12.54 24.17
C ASN A 55 42.98 13.24 23.25
N LEU A 56 42.95 12.83 21.98
CA LEU A 56 42.08 13.37 20.94
C LEU A 56 40.62 12.85 21.03
N ALA A 57 40.36 11.97 21.99
CA ALA A 57 39.01 11.55 22.38
C ALA A 57 38.37 12.52 23.39
N ALA A 58 39.11 13.53 23.86
CA ALA A 58 38.54 14.59 24.67
C ALA A 58 37.64 15.47 23.80
N PRO A 59 36.43 15.82 24.28
CA PRO A 59 35.57 16.76 23.59
C PRO A 59 36.32 18.07 23.34
N SER A 60 36.32 18.51 22.09
CA SER A 60 36.95 19.74 21.64
C SER A 60 36.29 20.96 22.30
N ALA A 61 36.99 22.09 22.35
CA ALA A 61 36.43 23.35 22.85
C ALA A 61 35.17 23.82 22.06
N ARG A 62 34.92 23.27 20.87
CA ARG A 62 33.66 23.49 20.14
C ARG A 62 32.48 22.73 20.77
N GLU A 63 32.73 21.57 21.37
CA GLU A 63 31.74 20.72 22.03
C GLU A 63 31.46 21.18 23.47
N ASN A 64 32.41 21.84 24.14
CA ASN A 64 32.26 22.36 25.51
C ASN A 64 31.75 23.80 25.63
N ARG A 65 31.15 24.38 24.58
CA ARG A 65 30.54 25.71 24.69
C ARG A 65 29.25 25.64 25.50
N VAL A 66 29.28 26.18 26.71
CA VAL A 66 28.06 26.46 27.49
C VAL A 66 27.29 27.56 26.77
N PHE A 67 26.08 27.23 26.32
CA PHE A 67 25.21 28.14 25.61
C PHE A 67 24.48 29.01 26.65
N GLU A 68 24.89 30.26 26.81
CA GLU A 68 24.12 31.27 27.53
C GLU A 68 22.76 31.42 26.82
N PRO A 69 21.61 31.22 27.49
CA PRO A 69 20.32 31.37 26.84
C PRO A 69 20.10 32.86 26.55
N ALA A 70 20.28 33.25 25.28
CA ALA A 70 19.77 34.52 24.78
C ALA A 70 18.28 34.67 25.15
N PRO A 71 17.79 35.89 25.46
CA PRO A 71 16.38 36.11 25.79
C PRO A 71 15.52 35.50 24.70
N ARG A 72 14.76 34.46 25.07
CA ARG A 72 13.92 33.72 24.13
C ARG A 72 12.89 34.71 23.57
N PRO A 73 12.79 34.89 22.24
CA PRO A 73 11.67 35.61 21.68
C PRO A 73 10.39 34.94 22.18
N ALA A 74 9.38 35.75 22.55
CA ALA A 74 8.10 35.25 23.02
C ALA A 74 7.63 34.13 22.09
N ALA A 75 7.32 32.97 22.68
CA ALA A 75 6.90 31.81 21.92
C ALA A 75 5.71 32.25 21.04
N PRO A 76 5.72 31.94 19.72
CA PRO A 76 4.52 32.11 18.94
C PRO A 76 3.42 31.34 19.68
N GLN A 77 2.28 31.99 19.92
CA GLN A 77 1.09 31.28 20.40
C GLN A 77 0.96 29.99 19.58
N PRO A 78 0.52 28.87 20.18
CA PRO A 78 0.20 27.67 19.42
C PRO A 78 -0.96 28.02 18.47
N GLY A 79 -0.62 28.65 17.35
CA GLY A 79 -1.45 28.73 16.18
C GLY A 79 -1.82 27.30 15.89
N GLN A 80 -3.12 27.05 15.88
CA GLN A 80 -3.74 25.77 15.61
C GLN A 80 -2.91 25.10 14.52
N ARG A 81 -2.18 24.03 14.88
CA ARG A 81 -1.36 23.30 13.92
C ARG A 81 -2.34 22.83 12.86
N ALA A 82 -2.35 23.48 11.71
CA ALA A 82 -3.09 22.99 10.55
C ALA A 82 -2.64 21.54 10.38
N ALA A 83 -3.60 20.62 10.35
CA ALA A 83 -3.35 19.19 10.29
C ALA A 83 -2.21 18.93 9.29
N ALA A 84 -1.20 18.17 9.70
CA ALA A 84 -0.01 17.91 8.91
C ALA A 84 -0.46 17.41 7.53
N GLN A 85 -0.34 18.28 6.53
CA GLN A 85 -0.71 17.94 5.17
C GLN A 85 0.20 16.78 4.74
N PRO A 86 -0.34 15.73 4.11
CA PRO A 86 0.50 14.67 3.59
C PRO A 86 1.50 15.28 2.61
N ASN A 87 2.79 15.01 2.82
CA ASN A 87 3.90 15.53 2.01
C ASN A 87 3.96 14.82 0.64
N ASP A 88 2.83 14.74 -0.03
CA ASP A 88 2.67 14.07 -1.32
C ASP A 88 2.99 15.01 -2.50
N GLY A 89 3.34 16.27 -2.21
CA GLY A 89 3.64 17.28 -3.23
C GLY A 89 2.44 17.75 -4.05
N LEU A 90 1.22 17.28 -3.71
CA LEU A 90 -0.01 17.64 -4.41
C LEU A 90 -0.61 18.92 -3.84
N SER A 91 -1.08 19.80 -4.73
CA SER A 91 -1.94 20.91 -4.36
C SER A 91 -3.28 20.40 -3.79
N ALA A 92 -4.00 21.28 -3.07
CA ALA A 92 -5.30 20.95 -2.50
C ALA A 92 -6.32 20.56 -3.58
N GLU A 93 -6.26 21.21 -4.74
CA GLU A 93 -7.13 20.94 -5.89
C GLU A 93 -6.84 19.57 -6.51
N GLU A 94 -5.57 19.23 -6.73
CA GLU A 94 -5.18 17.91 -7.24
C GLU A 94 -5.60 16.78 -6.29
N ARG A 95 -5.51 17.02 -4.97
CA ARG A 95 -5.98 16.04 -3.98
C ARG A 95 -7.49 15.84 -4.05
N ALA A 96 -8.26 16.92 -4.19
CA ALA A 96 -9.71 16.84 -4.36
C ALA A 96 -10.08 16.13 -5.67
N ALA A 97 -9.38 16.41 -6.77
CA ALA A 97 -9.58 15.73 -8.04
C ALA A 97 -9.29 14.23 -7.94
N ARG A 98 -8.17 13.85 -7.31
CA ARG A 98 -7.82 12.44 -7.05
C ARG A 98 -8.89 11.74 -6.21
N GLN A 99 -9.38 12.40 -5.16
CA GLN A 99 -10.43 11.85 -4.31
C GLN A 99 -11.72 11.59 -5.10
N ARG A 100 -12.15 12.55 -5.93
CA ARG A 100 -13.34 12.38 -6.80
C ARG A 100 -13.19 11.20 -7.76
N VAL A 101 -12.00 11.00 -8.34
CA VAL A 101 -11.74 9.86 -9.24
C VAL A 101 -11.85 8.53 -8.49
N ILE A 102 -11.29 8.44 -7.29
CA ILE A 102 -11.36 7.22 -6.46
C ILE A 102 -12.82 6.92 -6.07
N GLU A 103 -13.58 7.94 -5.68
CA GLU A 103 -14.99 7.80 -5.33
C GLU A 103 -15.84 7.38 -6.53
N ALA A 104 -15.62 7.98 -7.71
CA ALA A 104 -16.29 7.60 -8.94
C ALA A 104 -15.97 6.14 -9.32
N ALA A 105 -14.71 5.72 -9.25
CA ALA A 105 -14.31 4.34 -9.53
C ALA A 105 -14.97 3.35 -8.55
N ARG A 106 -15.03 3.70 -7.26
CA ARG A 106 -15.68 2.88 -6.24
C ARG A 106 -17.19 2.77 -6.47
N ALA A 107 -17.84 3.86 -6.87
CA ALA A 107 -19.26 3.86 -7.21
C ALA A 107 -19.54 2.98 -8.43
N GLN A 108 -18.71 3.07 -9.48
CA GLN A 108 -18.83 2.22 -10.67
C GLN A 108 -18.64 0.73 -10.34
N GLN A 109 -17.67 0.40 -9.48
CA GLN A 109 -17.46 -0.97 -9.03
C GLN A 109 -18.67 -1.52 -8.25
N ALA A 110 -19.23 -0.72 -7.34
CA ALA A 110 -20.43 -1.11 -6.59
C ALA A 110 -21.64 -1.31 -7.51
N GLN A 111 -21.81 -0.46 -8.52
CA GLN A 111 -22.88 -0.61 -9.53
C GLN A 111 -22.72 -1.90 -10.35
N ALA A 112 -21.50 -2.17 -10.84
CA ALA A 112 -21.22 -3.38 -11.60
C ALA A 112 -21.42 -4.66 -10.76
N GLU A 113 -21.05 -4.64 -9.48
CA GLU A 113 -21.26 -5.76 -8.58
C GLU A 113 -22.76 -5.98 -8.29
N ALA A 114 -23.51 -4.91 -8.07
CA ALA A 114 -24.96 -4.98 -7.87
C ALA A 114 -25.67 -5.54 -9.11
N GLU A 115 -25.28 -5.10 -10.31
CA GLU A 115 -25.80 -5.63 -11.57
C GLU A 115 -25.48 -7.12 -11.75
N ARG A 116 -24.25 -7.52 -11.43
CA ARG A 116 -23.83 -8.93 -11.49
C ARG A 116 -24.65 -9.79 -10.52
N ARG A 117 -24.81 -9.35 -9.27
CA ARG A 117 -25.64 -10.03 -8.27
C ARG A 117 -27.10 -10.15 -8.73
N ALA A 118 -27.66 -9.08 -9.28
CA ALA A 118 -29.04 -9.09 -9.81
C ALA A 118 -29.19 -10.09 -10.97
N ARG A 119 -28.21 -10.16 -11.89
CA ARG A 119 -28.20 -11.15 -12.98
C ARG A 119 -28.10 -12.57 -12.45
N ASP A 120 -27.21 -12.82 -11.50
CA ASP A 120 -27.03 -14.14 -10.89
C ASP A 120 -28.31 -14.59 -10.15
N GLU A 121 -28.98 -13.68 -9.43
CA GLU A 121 -30.26 -13.95 -8.78
C GLU A 121 -31.39 -14.24 -9.78
N GLN A 122 -31.47 -13.47 -10.88
CA GLN A 122 -32.45 -13.72 -11.94
C GLN A 122 -32.21 -15.08 -12.62
N ALA A 123 -30.96 -15.42 -12.90
CA ALA A 123 -30.59 -16.73 -13.46
C ALA A 123 -30.95 -17.86 -12.49
N ALA A 124 -30.67 -17.71 -11.19
CA ALA A 124 -31.03 -18.70 -10.18
C ALA A 124 -32.55 -18.88 -10.07
N ARG A 125 -33.33 -17.80 -10.12
CA ARG A 125 -34.81 -17.87 -10.14
C ARG A 125 -35.33 -18.58 -11.38
N ALA A 126 -34.81 -18.25 -12.56
CA ALA A 126 -35.20 -18.90 -13.81
C ALA A 126 -34.85 -20.40 -13.81
N GLN A 127 -33.69 -20.78 -13.27
CA GLN A 127 -33.30 -22.19 -13.11
C GLN A 127 -34.21 -22.93 -12.12
N ALA A 128 -34.55 -22.30 -10.99
CA ALA A 128 -35.47 -22.89 -10.01
C ALA A 128 -36.88 -23.07 -10.58
N GLU A 129 -37.38 -22.11 -11.36
CA GLU A 129 -38.66 -22.20 -12.04
C GLU A 129 -38.65 -23.30 -13.11
N ALA A 130 -37.61 -23.37 -13.94
CA ALA A 130 -37.44 -24.43 -14.93
C ALA A 130 -37.36 -25.82 -14.27
N ALA A 131 -36.64 -25.95 -13.15
CA ALA A 131 -36.56 -27.19 -12.38
C ALA A 131 -37.92 -27.58 -11.78
N ARG A 132 -38.69 -26.60 -11.28
CA ARG A 132 -40.04 -26.84 -10.76
C ARG A 132 -41.02 -27.24 -11.86
N ALA A 133 -40.95 -26.59 -13.03
CA ALA A 133 -41.76 -26.95 -14.20
C ALA A 133 -41.42 -28.36 -14.71
N ALA A 134 -40.13 -28.71 -14.77
CA ALA A 134 -39.69 -30.06 -15.14
C ALA A 134 -40.16 -31.11 -14.13
N GLN A 135 -40.08 -30.83 -12.82
CA GLN A 135 -40.61 -31.73 -11.78
C GLN A 135 -42.13 -31.89 -11.86
N ALA A 136 -42.88 -30.81 -12.13
CA ALA A 136 -44.33 -30.86 -12.31
C ALA A 136 -44.73 -31.68 -13.55
N ALA A 137 -43.97 -31.57 -14.65
CA ALA A 137 -44.18 -32.38 -15.85
C ALA A 137 -43.79 -33.86 -15.67
N ALA A 138 -42.85 -34.16 -14.78
CA ALA A 138 -42.41 -35.52 -14.45
C ALA A 138 -43.25 -36.19 -13.35
N ALA A 139 -44.12 -35.46 -12.64
CA ALA A 139 -45.00 -36.03 -11.64
C ALA A 139 -46.06 -36.92 -12.32
N PRO A 140 -46.16 -38.22 -11.98
CA PRO A 140 -47.20 -39.08 -12.54
C PRO A 140 -48.58 -38.58 -12.11
N ALA A 141 -49.50 -38.48 -13.06
CA ALA A 141 -50.90 -38.18 -12.79
C ALA A 141 -51.41 -39.15 -11.71
N ALA A 142 -51.86 -38.61 -10.58
CA ALA A 142 -52.47 -39.40 -9.52
C ALA A 142 -53.59 -40.27 -10.13
N PRO A 143 -53.65 -41.58 -9.83
CA PRO A 143 -54.68 -42.44 -10.38
C PRO A 143 -56.04 -41.88 -9.95
N ALA A 144 -56.93 -41.65 -10.93
CA ALA A 144 -58.30 -41.22 -10.69
C ALA A 144 -58.95 -42.16 -9.65
N PRO A 145 -59.77 -41.64 -8.71
CA PRO A 145 -60.46 -42.50 -7.75
C PRO A 145 -61.33 -43.49 -8.52
N THR A 146 -61.03 -44.78 -8.39
CA THR A 146 -61.82 -45.86 -8.97
C THR A 146 -63.24 -45.78 -8.40
N PRO A 147 -64.30 -45.75 -9.23
CA PRO A 147 -65.66 -45.81 -8.72
C PRO A 147 -65.85 -47.13 -7.99
N ALA A 148 -66.31 -47.05 -6.74
CA ALA A 148 -66.59 -48.20 -5.89
C ALA A 148 -67.56 -49.16 -6.61
N PRO A 149 -67.30 -50.48 -6.59
CA PRO A 149 -68.20 -51.44 -7.24
C PRO A 149 -69.56 -51.44 -6.53
N ALA A 150 -70.63 -51.23 -7.31
CA ALA A 150 -72.00 -51.33 -6.83
C ALA A 150 -72.28 -52.75 -6.30
N PRO A 151 -73.01 -52.88 -5.17
CA PRO A 151 -73.33 -54.19 -4.61
C PRO A 151 -74.23 -54.99 -5.55
N ALA A 152 -73.84 -56.23 -5.85
CA ALA A 152 -74.60 -57.15 -6.69
C ALA A 152 -75.95 -57.53 -6.03
N PRO A 153 -77.06 -57.62 -6.78
CA PRO A 153 -78.32 -58.07 -6.23
C PRO A 153 -78.26 -59.57 -5.90
N ALA A 154 -78.65 -59.91 -4.67
CA ALA A 154 -78.78 -61.29 -4.21
C ALA A 154 -79.79 -62.05 -5.08
N ALA A 155 -79.37 -63.22 -5.57
CA ALA A 155 -80.24 -64.15 -6.28
C ALA A 155 -81.29 -64.74 -5.33
N PRO A 156 -82.55 -64.91 -5.76
CA PRO A 156 -83.57 -65.53 -4.93
C PRO A 156 -83.27 -67.03 -4.76
N VAL A 157 -83.25 -67.45 -3.50
CA VAL A 157 -83.41 -68.86 -3.11
C VAL A 157 -84.89 -69.23 -3.20
N GLN A 158 -85.13 -70.44 -3.74
CA GLN A 158 -86.39 -71.13 -4.08
C GLN A 158 -87.71 -70.59 -3.52
#